data_AF-A0A959USE8-F1
#
_entry.id   AF-A0A959USE8-F1
#
_cell.length_a   1.000
_cell.length_b   1.000
_cell.length_c   1.000
_cell.angle_alpha   90.00
_cell.angle_beta   90.00
_cell.angle_gamma   90.00
#
_symmetry.space_group_name_H-M   'P 1'
#
loop_
_entity.id
_entity.type
_entity.pdbx_description
1 polymer ?
#
loop_
_entity_poly.entity_id
_entity_poly.type
_entity_poly.pdbx_seq_one_letter_code
_entity_poly.pdbx_strand_id
1 'polypeptide(L)'
;TTGAVDNDRACWFHPPRHNQYRMLELAPFPRVEYPLEVDRRYSRALFIGEGWGDLSNMKVFWLYQITGRTGDRWTIAAEAVPENEPGKTSLLEFTFSSEAGFLDLNYTLHDGTRISMKRVR
;
A
#
# COMPACT_ATOMS: atom_id res chain seq x y z
N THR A 1 4.96 14.75 5.83
CA THR A 1 6.03 14.28 4.93
C THR A 1 5.40 13.56 3.76
N THR A 2 5.76 13.98 2.55
CA THR A 2 5.41 13.31 1.29
C THR A 2 6.73 12.89 0.65
N GLY A 3 6.92 11.59 0.40
CA GLY A 3 8.12 11.06 -0.24
C GLY A 3 7.72 10.12 -1.38
N ALA A 4 8.52 10.08 -2.42
CA ALA A 4 8.40 9.11 -3.50
C ALA A 4 9.81 8.63 -3.85
N VAL A 5 9.90 7.37 -4.26
CA VAL A 5 11.14 6.75 -4.71
C VAL A 5 10.83 5.99 -5.98
N ASP A 6 11.70 6.16 -6.96
CA ASP A 6 11.72 5.38 -8.19
C ASP A 6 13.19 5.10 -8.54
N ASN A 7 13.58 3.84 -8.50
CA ASN A 7 14.92 3.37 -8.82
C ASN A 7 14.92 1.87 -9.15
N ASP A 8 16.09 1.34 -9.51
CA ASP A 8 16.30 -0.05 -9.92
C ASP A 8 15.89 -1.11 -8.88
N ARG A 9 15.62 -0.72 -7.63
CA ARG A 9 15.20 -1.63 -6.54
C ARG A 9 13.71 -1.54 -6.24
N ALA A 10 13.12 -0.35 -6.27
CA ALA A 10 11.73 -0.15 -5.89
C ALA A 10 11.12 1.13 -6.48
N CYS A 11 9.81 1.09 -6.70
CA CYS A 11 8.99 2.26 -6.98
C CYS A 11 7.89 2.34 -5.91
N TRP A 12 7.78 3.47 -5.20
CA TRP A 12 6.75 3.69 -4.18
C TRP A 12 6.53 5.18 -3.92
N PHE A 13 5.37 5.52 -3.36
CA PHE A 13 5.14 6.85 -2.82
C PHE A 13 4.33 6.80 -1.54
N HIS A 14 4.51 7.82 -0.72
CA HIS A 14 3.71 8.04 0.48
C HIS A 14 2.30 8.47 0.07
N PRO A 15 1.23 7.74 0.45
CA PRO A 15 -0.13 8.11 0.07
C PRO A 15 -0.52 9.49 0.67
N PRO A 16 -1.49 10.21 0.05
CA PRO A 16 -2.02 11.45 0.61
C PRO A 16 -2.57 11.24 2.03
N ARG A 17 -2.48 12.27 2.89
CA ARG A 17 -2.90 12.19 4.30
C ARG A 17 -3.78 13.34 4.77
N HIS A 18 -4.40 14.03 3.84
CA HIS A 18 -5.27 15.16 4.15
C HIS A 18 -6.74 14.72 4.04
N ASN A 19 -7.59 15.28 4.90
CA ASN A 19 -9.04 15.01 4.92
C ASN A 19 -9.34 13.51 5.03
N GLN A 20 -10.20 12.97 4.15
CA GLN A 20 -10.56 11.56 4.15
C GLN A 20 -9.37 10.60 3.95
N TYR A 21 -8.22 11.09 3.46
CA TYR A 21 -7.05 10.25 3.21
C TYR A 21 -6.14 10.10 4.43
N ARG A 22 -6.43 10.76 5.55
CA ARG A 22 -5.62 10.65 6.77
C ARG A 22 -5.36 9.18 7.13
N MET A 23 -6.40 8.34 7.07
CA MET A 23 -6.35 6.92 7.43
C MET A 23 -5.38 6.07 6.60
N LEU A 24 -4.93 6.57 5.43
CA LEU A 24 -3.98 5.84 4.58
C LEU A 24 -2.58 5.71 5.21
N GLU A 25 -2.29 6.43 6.31
CA GLU A 25 -1.11 6.16 7.15
C GLU A 25 -1.10 4.73 7.72
N LEU A 26 -2.29 4.18 8.03
CA LEU A 26 -2.45 2.85 8.62
C LEU A 26 -2.50 1.73 7.58
N ALA A 27 -2.62 2.08 6.29
CA ALA A 27 -2.74 1.13 5.19
C ALA A 27 -1.38 0.88 4.52
N PRO A 28 -1.24 -0.17 3.70
CA PRO A 28 -0.04 -0.38 2.91
C PRO A 28 0.19 0.81 1.97
N PHE A 29 1.45 1.19 1.77
CA PHE A 29 1.78 2.19 0.77
C PHE A 29 1.79 1.57 -0.63
N PRO A 30 1.43 2.30 -1.68
CA PRO A 30 1.64 1.84 -3.05
C PRO A 30 3.14 1.63 -3.28
N ARG A 31 3.54 0.37 -3.47
CA ARG A 31 4.95 -0.02 -3.51
C ARG A 31 5.14 -1.26 -4.35
N VAL A 32 6.12 -1.22 -5.25
CA VAL A 32 6.63 -2.39 -5.95
C VAL A 32 8.13 -2.56 -5.68
N GLU A 33 8.60 -3.81 -5.71
CA GLU A 33 10.02 -4.16 -5.60
C GLU A 33 10.44 -4.99 -6.80
N TYR A 34 11.56 -4.60 -7.42
CA TYR A 34 12.11 -5.28 -8.58
C TYR A 34 12.97 -6.49 -8.18
N PRO A 35 13.04 -7.56 -9.00
CA PRO A 35 12.28 -7.79 -10.24
C PRO A 35 10.78 -8.07 -10.01
N LEU A 36 9.92 -7.70 -10.97
CA LEU A 36 8.49 -8.02 -10.89
C LEU A 36 8.26 -9.44 -11.39
N GLU A 37 7.68 -10.29 -10.55
CA GLU A 37 7.40 -11.70 -10.82
C GLU A 37 6.07 -12.07 -10.17
N VAL A 38 5.19 -12.76 -10.90
CA VAL A 38 3.92 -13.26 -10.35
C VAL A 38 4.22 -14.24 -9.21
N ASP A 39 3.39 -14.21 -8.16
CA ASP A 39 3.56 -14.94 -6.90
C ASP A 39 4.70 -14.46 -6.00
N ARG A 40 5.51 -13.48 -6.44
CA ARG A 40 6.52 -12.88 -5.57
C ARG A 40 5.86 -12.20 -4.39
N ARG A 41 6.38 -12.50 -3.19
CA ARG A 41 5.99 -11.89 -1.92
C ARG A 41 7.14 -11.08 -1.32
N TYR A 42 6.80 -9.99 -0.67
CA TYR A 42 7.74 -9.16 0.08
C TYR A 42 7.01 -8.43 1.20
N SER A 43 7.76 -8.01 2.22
CA SER A 43 7.19 -7.33 3.37
C SER A 43 7.93 -6.06 3.73
N ARG A 44 7.21 -5.13 4.37
CA ARG A 44 7.75 -3.94 5.01
C ARG A 44 7.11 -3.76 6.37
N ALA A 45 7.64 -2.85 7.17
CA ALA A 45 7.02 -2.46 8.41
C ALA A 45 7.04 -0.95 8.54
N LEU A 46 5.96 -0.41 9.08
CA LEU A 46 5.84 0.98 9.52
C LEU A 46 5.75 0.99 11.05
N PHE A 47 6.40 1.95 11.68
CA PHE A 47 6.12 2.29 13.08
C PHE A 47 5.20 3.51 13.08
N ILE A 48 3.99 3.36 13.60
CA ILE A 48 3.02 4.45 13.70
C ILE A 48 3.28 5.19 15.01
N GLY A 49 3.34 6.52 14.93
CA GLY A 49 3.46 7.38 16.11
C GLY A 49 2.14 7.56 16.88
N GLU A 50 2.08 8.60 17.69
CA GLU A 50 0.88 8.94 18.47
C GLU A 50 -0.28 9.46 17.61
N GLY A 51 -1.51 9.40 18.17
CA GLY A 51 -2.70 10.02 17.58
C GLY A 51 -3.61 9.07 16.78
N TRP A 52 -3.48 7.76 17.00
CA TRP A 52 -4.19 6.69 16.30
C TRP A 52 -4.97 5.76 17.22
N GLY A 53 -5.33 6.23 18.42
CA GLY A 53 -6.04 5.42 19.42
C GLY A 53 -5.23 4.18 19.79
N ASP A 54 -5.87 3.01 19.79
CA ASP A 54 -5.26 1.71 20.09
C ASP A 54 -4.11 1.32 19.15
N LEU A 55 -4.00 1.96 17.98
CA LEU A 55 -2.94 1.71 17.00
C LEU A 55 -1.73 2.64 17.19
N SER A 56 -1.75 3.53 18.18
CA SER A 56 -0.65 4.45 18.48
C SER A 56 0.59 3.68 18.95
N ASN A 57 1.78 4.15 18.56
CA ASN A 57 3.07 3.57 18.96
C ASN A 57 3.22 2.09 18.61
N MET A 58 2.56 1.65 17.53
CA MET A 58 2.52 0.26 17.10
C MET A 58 3.28 0.05 15.79
N LYS A 59 3.88 -1.14 15.66
CA LYS A 59 4.40 -1.63 14.39
C LYS A 59 3.27 -2.24 13.54
N VAL A 60 3.22 -1.87 12.28
CA VAL A 60 2.30 -2.46 11.29
C VAL A 60 3.13 -3.13 10.21
N PHE A 61 2.84 -4.41 9.98
CA PHE A 61 3.49 -5.19 8.94
C PHE A 61 2.69 -5.06 7.65
N TRP A 62 3.38 -4.69 6.58
CA TRP A 62 2.82 -4.66 5.24
C TRP A 62 3.28 -5.88 4.48
N LEU A 63 2.32 -6.69 4.02
CA LEU A 63 2.56 -7.94 3.31
C LEU A 63 2.07 -7.76 1.87
N TYR A 64 2.96 -7.88 0.90
CA TYR A 64 2.64 -7.69 -0.52
C TYR A 64 2.74 -9.02 -1.27
N GLN A 65 1.86 -9.21 -2.25
CA GLN A 65 1.94 -10.26 -3.24
C GLN A 65 1.65 -9.70 -4.64
N ILE A 66 2.52 -9.99 -5.59
CA ILE A 66 2.22 -9.77 -7.00
C ILE A 66 1.28 -10.90 -7.44
N THR A 67 0.02 -10.58 -7.71
CA THR A 67 -1.04 -11.57 -7.94
C THR A 67 -1.29 -11.87 -9.42
N GLY A 68 -0.79 -11.02 -10.32
CA GLY A 68 -0.98 -11.24 -11.74
C GLY A 68 -0.29 -10.23 -12.64
N ARG A 69 -0.31 -10.55 -13.93
CA ARG A 69 0.21 -9.67 -14.99
C ARG A 69 -0.67 -9.78 -16.23
N THR A 70 -0.95 -8.66 -16.88
CA THR A 70 -1.60 -8.59 -18.20
C THR A 70 -0.87 -7.54 -19.04
N GLY A 71 -0.09 -7.98 -20.03
CA GLY A 71 0.77 -7.08 -20.80
C GLY A 71 1.85 -6.42 -19.93
N ASP A 72 1.86 -5.09 -19.90
CA ASP A 72 2.74 -4.27 -19.06
C ASP A 72 2.18 -4.01 -17.65
N ARG A 73 0.94 -4.44 -17.37
CA ARG A 73 0.22 -4.19 -16.12
C ARG A 73 0.43 -5.31 -15.14
N TRP A 74 0.84 -4.95 -13.94
CA TRP A 74 1.03 -5.84 -12.80
C TRP A 74 -0.04 -5.56 -11.77
N THR A 75 -0.68 -6.61 -11.25
CA THR A 75 -1.64 -6.51 -10.16
C THR A 75 -0.95 -6.93 -8.86
N ILE A 76 -1.08 -6.10 -7.83
CA ILE A 76 -0.49 -6.34 -6.52
C ILE A 76 -1.59 -6.21 -5.46
N ALA A 77 -1.65 -7.20 -4.57
CA ALA A 77 -2.44 -7.14 -3.34
C ALA A 77 -1.50 -6.91 -2.15
N ALA A 78 -1.94 -6.08 -1.21
CA ALA A 78 -1.20 -5.77 -0.01
C ALA A 78 -2.10 -5.72 1.22
N GLU A 79 -1.60 -6.19 2.35
CA GLU A 79 -2.27 -6.19 3.65
C GLU A 79 -1.43 -5.42 4.67
N ALA A 80 -2.06 -4.61 5.51
CA ALA A 80 -1.47 -3.97 6.67
C ALA A 80 -2.01 -4.62 7.93
N VAL A 81 -1.15 -5.40 8.60
CA VAL A 81 -1.46 -6.16 9.81
C VAL A 81 -0.79 -5.51 11.02
N PRO A 82 -1.53 -4.86 11.92
CA PRO A 82 -0.97 -4.32 13.15
C PRO A 82 -0.47 -5.43 14.08
N GLU A 83 0.71 -5.27 14.67
CA GLU A 83 1.43 -6.30 15.44
C GLU A 83 0.59 -6.94 16.56
N ASN A 84 -0.19 -6.13 17.29
CA ASN A 84 -1.00 -6.59 18.42
C ASN A 84 -2.52 -6.50 18.17
N GLU A 85 -2.93 -6.12 16.97
CA GLU A 85 -4.34 -5.94 16.59
C GLU A 85 -4.60 -6.51 15.18
N PRO A 86 -4.34 -7.81 14.92
CA PRO A 86 -4.46 -8.38 13.57
C PRO A 86 -5.89 -8.32 13.02
N GLY A 87 -6.90 -8.21 13.89
CA GLY A 87 -8.30 -7.97 13.48
C GLY A 87 -8.55 -6.59 12.85
N LYS A 88 -7.62 -5.64 12.98
CA LYS A 88 -7.69 -4.29 12.40
C LYS A 88 -6.88 -4.19 11.09
N THR A 89 -6.95 -5.24 10.27
CA THR A 89 -6.21 -5.31 8.99
C THR A 89 -6.82 -4.39 7.93
N SER A 90 -5.99 -3.66 7.19
CA SER A 90 -6.39 -2.85 6.04
C SER A 90 -5.77 -3.40 4.75
N LEU A 91 -6.48 -3.30 3.64
CA LEU A 91 -6.11 -3.87 2.35
C LEU A 91 -5.85 -2.77 1.32
N LEU A 92 -4.94 -3.05 0.40
CA LEU A 92 -4.70 -2.26 -0.80
C LEU A 92 -4.52 -3.20 -2.00
N GLU A 93 -5.34 -3.04 -3.03
CA GLU A 93 -5.11 -3.62 -4.35
C GLU A 93 -4.77 -2.53 -5.35
N PHE A 94 -3.73 -2.71 -6.16
CA PHE A 94 -3.33 -1.71 -7.15
C PHE A 94 -2.76 -2.32 -8.41
N THR A 95 -2.84 -1.55 -9.50
CA THR A 95 -2.18 -1.88 -10.76
C THR A 95 -0.98 -0.97 -10.99
N PHE A 96 0.15 -1.55 -11.41
CA PHE A 96 1.39 -0.85 -11.75
C PHE A 96 1.81 -1.18 -13.19
N SER A 97 2.28 -0.18 -13.94
CA SER A 97 2.96 -0.35 -15.23
C SER A 97 4.37 0.20 -15.13
N SER A 98 5.35 -0.53 -15.65
CA SER A 98 6.74 -0.04 -15.70
C SER A 98 6.90 1.21 -16.58
N GLU A 99 6.00 1.43 -17.55
CA GLU A 99 6.04 2.62 -18.41
C GLU A 99 5.24 3.78 -17.83
N ALA A 100 4.17 3.46 -17.09
CA ALA A 100 3.12 4.41 -16.75
C ALA A 100 2.95 4.64 -15.23
N GLY A 101 3.68 3.91 -14.40
CA GLY A 101 3.61 3.97 -12.93
C GLY A 101 2.34 3.36 -12.36
N PHE A 102 1.88 3.87 -11.22
CA PHE A 102 0.66 3.44 -10.57
C PHE A 102 -0.57 3.91 -11.36
N LEU A 103 -1.45 2.96 -11.72
CA LEU A 103 -2.61 3.21 -12.58
C LEU A 103 -3.89 3.39 -11.77
N ASP A 104 -4.05 2.58 -10.74
CA ASP A 104 -5.17 2.63 -9.79
C ASP A 104 -4.76 2.08 -8.43
N LEU A 105 -5.43 2.54 -7.38
CA LEU A 105 -5.24 2.12 -5.99
C LEU A 105 -6.63 1.94 -5.37
N ASN A 106 -6.90 0.79 -4.78
CA ASN A 106 -8.18 0.45 -4.17
C ASN A 106 -7.95 -0.01 -2.73
N TYR A 107 -8.25 0.86 -1.80
CA TYR A 107 -8.12 0.60 -0.38
C TYR A 107 -9.44 0.09 0.20
N THR A 108 -9.34 -0.91 1.07
CA THR A 108 -10.40 -1.29 2.03
C THR A 108 -9.81 -1.23 3.42
N LEU A 109 -10.22 -0.27 4.23
CA LEU A 109 -9.70 -0.06 5.57
C LEU A 109 -10.40 -0.98 6.58
N HIS A 110 -9.77 -1.15 7.75
CA HIS A 110 -10.28 -2.02 8.82
C HIS A 110 -11.67 -1.65 9.34
N ASP A 111 -12.11 -0.39 9.18
CA ASP A 111 -13.44 0.09 9.55
C ASP A 111 -14.49 -0.09 8.41
N GLY A 112 -14.09 -0.71 7.29
CA GLY A 112 -14.93 -0.91 6.11
C GLY A 112 -14.92 0.25 5.12
N THR A 113 -14.23 1.36 5.42
CA THR A 113 -14.08 2.49 4.49
C THR A 113 -13.37 2.05 3.22
N ARG A 114 -13.88 2.49 2.06
CA ARG A 114 -13.30 2.23 0.75
C ARG A 114 -12.83 3.51 0.09
N ILE A 115 -11.60 3.51 -0.41
CA ILE A 115 -11.02 4.64 -1.14
C ILE A 115 -10.43 4.11 -2.45
N SER A 116 -10.91 4.64 -3.57
CA SER A 116 -10.36 4.35 -4.90
C SER A 116 -9.72 5.59 -5.50
N MET A 117 -8.51 5.44 -6.01
CA MET A 117 -7.79 6.45 -6.78
C MET A 117 -7.48 5.86 -8.15
N LYS A 118 -7.71 6.64 -9.21
CA LYS A 118 -7.42 6.22 -10.59
C LYS A 118 -6.70 7.35 -11.30
N ARG A 119 -5.68 6.99 -12.09
CA ARG A 119 -5.04 7.94 -12.99
C ARG A 119 -6.06 8.38 -14.05
N VAL A 120 -6.35 9.67 -14.08
CA VAL A 120 -7.15 10.29 -15.16
C VAL A 120 -6.24 10.62 -16.34
N ARG A 121 -6.81 10.61 -17.56
CA ARG A 121 -6.11 11.00 -18.78
C ARG A 121 -5.91 12.49 -18.86
#